data_AF-I4W7E4-F1
#
_entry.id   AF-I4W7E4-F1
#
_cell.length_a   1.000
_cell.length_b   1.000
_cell.length_c   1.000
_cell.angle_alpha   90.00
_cell.angle_beta   90.00
_cell.angle_gamma   90.00
#
_symmetry.space_group_name_H-M   'P 1'
#
loop_
_entity.id
_entity.type
_entity.pdbx_description
1 polymer ?
#
loop_
_entity_poly.entity_id
_entity_poly.type
_entity_poly.pdbx_seq_one_letter_code
_entity_poly.pdbx_strand_id
1 'polypeptide(L)'
;MRKPQIRLQNIADDLARINAQRDALVLGALEALEYGHASLVQVLLEKVGSRQRAAYWMCLRQRALGGRSAYELLADGEEDSVWDLLSGAEQVDTSHSLRVPVPAE
;
A
#
# COMPACT_ATOMS: atom_id res chain seq x y z
N MET A 1 23.11 15.31 -32.16
CA MET A 1 22.70 14.03 -31.56
C MET A 1 22.34 14.26 -30.08
N ARG A 2 21.04 14.36 -29.71
CA ARG A 2 20.63 14.52 -28.31
C ARG A 2 20.80 13.17 -27.59
N LYS A 3 21.56 13.18 -26.50
CA LYS A 3 22.08 12.00 -25.79
C LYS A 3 20.96 11.15 -25.17
N PRO A 4 21.10 9.81 -25.18
CA PRO A 4 20.16 8.88 -24.53
C PRO A 4 19.91 9.18 -23.04
N GLN A 5 20.86 9.83 -22.36
CA GLN A 5 20.72 10.33 -20.98
C GLN A 5 19.52 11.28 -20.78
N ILE A 6 19.19 12.14 -21.75
CA ILE A 6 18.05 13.05 -21.63
C ILE A 6 16.73 12.26 -21.65
N ARG A 7 16.66 11.12 -22.36
CA ARG A 7 15.45 10.28 -22.39
C ARG A 7 15.25 9.52 -21.09
N LEU A 8 16.32 8.98 -20.48
CA LEU A 8 16.23 8.28 -19.21
C LEU A 8 15.90 9.23 -18.05
N GLN A 9 16.42 10.45 -18.05
CA GLN A 9 16.06 11.45 -17.05
C GLN A 9 14.57 11.79 -17.12
N ASN A 10 14.03 12.04 -18.32
CA ASN A 10 12.59 12.27 -18.48
C ASN A 10 11.75 11.10 -17.95
N ILE A 11 12.18 9.85 -18.21
CA ILE A 11 11.51 8.66 -17.66
C ILE A 11 11.57 8.64 -16.13
N ALA A 12 12.72 8.95 -15.54
CA ALA A 12 12.86 9.02 -14.08
C ALA A 12 11.96 10.10 -13.47
N ASP A 13 11.90 11.27 -14.10
CA ASP A 13 11.04 12.39 -13.67
C ASP A 13 9.55 12.03 -13.78
N ASP A 14 9.16 11.35 -14.86
CA ASP A 14 7.80 10.86 -15.04
C ASP A 14 7.43 9.79 -13.99
N LEU A 15 8.33 8.86 -13.70
CA LEU A 15 8.13 7.86 -12.65
C LEU A 15 8.01 8.52 -11.27
N ALA A 16 8.86 9.50 -10.96
CA ALA A 16 8.79 10.25 -9.70
C ALA A 16 7.45 10.99 -9.57
N ARG A 17 6.99 11.64 -10.65
CA ARG A 17 5.70 12.33 -10.70
C ARG A 17 4.53 11.37 -10.50
N ILE A 18 4.53 10.23 -11.18
CA ILE A 18 3.48 9.20 -11.04
C ILE A 18 3.46 8.63 -9.62
N ASN A 19 4.63 8.37 -9.03
CA ASN A 19 4.72 7.87 -7.66
C ASN A 19 4.20 8.90 -6.66
N ALA A 20 4.56 10.18 -6.80
CA ALA A 20 4.03 11.23 -5.94
C ALA A 20 2.49 11.37 -6.05
N GLN A 21 1.95 11.27 -7.27
CA GLN A 21 0.49 11.27 -7.48
C GLN A 21 -0.18 10.05 -6.84
N ARG A 22 0.43 8.86 -7.00
CA ARG A 22 -0.05 7.63 -6.37
C ARG A 22 -0.07 7.76 -4.85
N ASP A 23 0.99 8.27 -4.26
CA ASP A 23 1.12 8.39 -2.81
C ASP A 23 0.08 9.36 -2.23
N ALA A 24 -0.16 10.48 -2.91
CA ALA A 24 -1.23 11.41 -2.55
C ALA A 24 -2.62 10.75 -2.62
N LEU A 25 -2.89 9.96 -3.67
CA LEU A 25 -4.16 9.23 -3.81
C LEU A 25 -4.34 8.15 -2.74
N VAL A 26 -3.28 7.40 -2.43
CA VAL A 26 -3.31 6.35 -1.40
C VAL A 26 -3.60 6.95 -0.03
N LEU A 27 -2.94 8.05 0.34
CA LEU A 27 -3.20 8.74 1.60
C LEU A 27 -4.62 9.34 1.65
N GLY A 28 -5.07 9.97 0.57
CA GLY A 28 -6.43 10.51 0.47
C GLY A 28 -7.52 9.44 0.57
N ALA A 29 -7.27 8.24 0.06
CA ALA A 29 -8.20 7.11 0.21
C ALA A 29 -8.33 6.66 1.68
N LEU A 30 -7.25 6.74 2.47
CA LEU A 30 -7.32 6.42 3.90
C LEU A 30 -8.08 7.51 4.67
N GLU A 31 -7.91 8.78 4.30
CA GLU A 31 -8.70 9.88 4.85
C GLU A 31 -10.20 9.71 4.58
N ALA A 32 -10.56 9.33 3.34
CA ALA A 32 -11.95 9.04 3.00
C ALA A 32 -12.50 7.85 3.79
N LEU A 33 -11.70 6.80 3.98
CA LEU A 33 -12.08 5.64 4.79
C LEU A 33 -12.32 6.03 6.25
N GLU A 34 -11.47 6.88 6.82
CA GLU A 34 -11.57 7.31 8.22
C GLU A 34 -12.88 8.03 8.51
N TYR A 35 -13.47 8.71 7.52
CA TYR A 35 -14.77 9.35 7.66
C TYR A 35 -15.92 8.34 7.81
N GLY A 36 -15.84 7.18 7.15
CA GLY A 36 -16.88 6.15 7.18
C GLY A 36 -16.64 5.00 8.17
N HIS A 37 -15.37 4.66 8.41
CA HIS A 37 -14.93 3.49 9.17
C HIS A 37 -13.80 3.86 10.15
N ALA A 38 -14.05 4.88 10.98
CA ALA A 38 -13.06 5.42 11.92
C ALA A 38 -12.44 4.35 12.83
N SER A 39 -13.25 3.41 13.34
CA SER A 39 -12.78 2.31 14.20
C SER A 39 -11.80 1.40 13.47
N LEU A 40 -12.07 1.07 12.20
CA LEU A 40 -11.19 0.27 11.37
C LEU A 40 -9.85 0.96 11.16
N VAL A 41 -9.88 2.25 10.82
CA VAL A 41 -8.65 3.03 10.65
C VAL A 41 -7.86 3.12 11.94
N GLN A 42 -8.52 3.34 13.08
CA GLN A 42 -7.85 3.37 14.37
C GLN A 42 -7.10 2.06 14.66
N VAL A 43 -7.79 0.91 14.58
CA VAL A 43 -7.17 -0.39 14.87
C VAL A 43 -6.06 -0.71 13.85
N LEU A 44 -6.25 -0.32 12.60
CA LEU A 44 -5.24 -0.48 11.56
C LEU A 44 -3.98 0.34 11.89
N LEU A 45 -4.13 1.58 12.33
CA LEU A 45 -3.02 2.43 12.76
C LEU A 45 -2.30 1.84 13.98
N GLU A 46 -3.04 1.33 14.95
CA GLU A 46 -2.47 0.67 16.15
C GLU A 46 -1.63 -0.55 15.78
N LYS A 47 -2.07 -1.36 14.81
CA LYS A 47 -1.34 -2.56 14.36
C LYS A 47 -0.19 -2.27 13.41
N VAL A 48 -0.37 -1.34 12.47
CA VAL A 48 0.55 -1.12 11.34
C VAL A 48 1.53 0.04 11.61
N GLY A 49 1.23 0.88 12.60
CA GLY A 49 2.14 1.84 13.25
C GLY A 49 2.26 3.20 12.58
N SER A 50 1.84 3.36 11.31
CA SER A 50 1.83 4.67 10.67
C SER A 50 0.72 4.81 9.64
N ARG A 51 0.28 6.05 9.42
CA ARG A 51 -0.75 6.40 8.44
C ARG A 51 -0.37 5.96 7.03
N GLN A 52 0.88 6.17 6.64
CA GLN A 52 1.36 5.76 5.32
C GLN A 52 1.34 4.24 5.16
N ARG A 53 1.83 3.48 6.15
CA ARG A 53 1.81 2.02 6.09
C ARG A 53 0.39 1.47 6.10
N ALA A 54 -0.51 2.06 6.89
CA ALA A 54 -1.93 1.71 6.92
C ALA A 54 -2.60 1.96 5.55
N ALA A 55 -2.37 3.12 4.93
CA ALA A 55 -2.92 3.45 3.62
C ALA A 55 -2.45 2.46 2.55
N TYR A 56 -1.15 2.14 2.52
CA TYR A 56 -0.66 1.12 1.59
C TYR A 56 -1.23 -0.26 1.89
N TRP A 57 -1.35 -0.66 3.16
CA TRP A 57 -1.91 -1.95 3.55
C TRP A 57 -3.33 -2.13 3.00
N MET A 58 -4.16 -1.08 3.05
CA MET A 58 -5.52 -1.10 2.49
C MET A 58 -5.53 -1.32 0.97
N CYS A 59 -4.53 -0.81 0.26
CA CYS A 59 -4.39 -0.97 -1.19
C CYS A 59 -3.72 -2.28 -1.61
N LEU A 60 -3.04 -2.99 -0.70
CA LEU A 60 -2.36 -4.24 -1.06
C LEU A 60 -3.39 -5.30 -1.46
N ARG A 61 -3.13 -5.99 -2.56
CA ARG A 61 -3.85 -7.20 -2.91
C ARG A 61 -3.34 -8.34 -2.05
N GLN A 62 -4.24 -8.96 -1.31
CA GLN A 62 -3.88 -9.97 -0.31
C GLN A 62 -4.42 -11.32 -0.74
N ARG A 63 -3.55 -12.35 -0.74
CA ARG A 63 -3.95 -13.72 -1.11
C ARG A 63 -5.07 -14.24 -0.19
N ALA A 64 -5.03 -13.89 1.08
CA ALA A 64 -6.06 -14.22 2.06
C ALA A 64 -7.44 -13.65 1.69
N LEU A 65 -7.49 -12.57 0.91
CA LEU A 65 -8.71 -11.94 0.42
C LEU A 65 -9.07 -12.35 -1.02
N GLY A 66 -8.54 -13.48 -1.49
CA GLY A 66 -8.75 -13.94 -2.87
C GLY A 66 -8.03 -13.06 -3.90
N GLY A 67 -6.97 -12.34 -3.50
CA GLY A 67 -6.26 -11.42 -4.38
C GLY A 67 -6.92 -10.04 -4.51
N ARG A 68 -7.96 -9.76 -3.72
CA ARG A 68 -8.56 -8.44 -3.58
C ARG A 68 -7.81 -7.59 -2.54
N SER A 69 -8.00 -6.29 -2.63
CA SER A 69 -7.60 -5.30 -1.64
C SER A 69 -8.69 -5.13 -0.57
N ALA A 70 -8.33 -4.55 0.56
CA ALA A 70 -9.30 -4.28 1.62
C ALA A 70 -10.36 -3.25 1.16
N TYR A 71 -9.99 -2.30 0.30
CA TYR A 71 -10.97 -1.38 -0.30
C TYR A 71 -12.03 -2.07 -1.16
N GLU A 72 -11.62 -3.07 -1.95
CA GLU A 72 -12.57 -3.84 -2.76
C GLU A 72 -13.57 -4.60 -1.87
N LEU A 73 -13.11 -5.20 -0.76
CA LEU A 73 -14.00 -5.86 0.18
C LEU A 73 -14.98 -4.91 0.86
N LEU A 74 -14.50 -3.75 1.30
CA LEU A 74 -15.37 -2.74 1.91
C LEU A 74 -16.44 -2.24 0.93
N ALA A 75 -16.08 -2.06 -0.35
CA ALA A 75 -17.03 -1.69 -1.38
C ALA A 75 -18.11 -2.76 -1.62
N ASP A 76 -17.74 -4.03 -1.47
CA ASP A 76 -18.65 -5.19 -1.58
C ASP A 76 -19.45 -5.44 -0.28
N GLY A 77 -19.20 -4.68 0.80
CA GLY A 77 -19.82 -4.85 2.11
C GLY A 77 -19.25 -6.02 2.93
N GLU A 78 -18.13 -6.60 2.50
CA GLU A 78 -17.44 -7.71 3.17
C GLU A 78 -16.51 -7.20 4.29
N GLU A 79 -16.99 -6.31 5.16
CA GLU A 79 -16.19 -5.67 6.21
C GLU A 79 -15.61 -6.67 7.22
N ASP A 80 -16.39 -7.69 7.59
CA ASP A 80 -15.94 -8.74 8.53
C ASP A 80 -14.67 -9.45 8.04
N SER A 81 -14.53 -9.66 6.73
CA SER A 81 -13.32 -10.28 6.14
C SER A 81 -12.08 -9.39 6.29
N VAL A 82 -12.25 -8.07 6.31
CA VAL A 82 -11.16 -7.11 6.57
C VAL A 82 -10.75 -7.17 8.03
N TRP A 83 -11.72 -7.26 8.94
CA TRP A 83 -11.47 -7.41 10.38
C TRP A 83 -10.77 -8.72 10.74
N ASP A 84 -11.19 -9.84 10.13
CA ASP A 84 -10.56 -11.15 10.31
C ASP A 84 -9.09 -11.11 9.88
N LEU A 85 -8.84 -10.51 8.72
CA LEU A 85 -7.49 -10.35 8.21
C LEU A 85 -6.62 -9.47 9.11
N LEU A 86 -7.17 -8.34 9.59
CA LEU A 86 -6.46 -7.43 10.49
C LEU A 86 -6.15 -8.10 11.84
N SER A 87 -7.03 -8.98 12.29
CA SER A 87 -6.86 -9.78 13.51
C SER A 87 -5.82 -10.89 13.32
N GLY A 88 -5.80 -11.54 12.15
CA GLY A 88 -4.83 -12.59 11.80
C GLY A 88 -3.46 -12.09 11.33
N ALA A 89 -3.29 -10.79 11.07
CA ALA A 89 -2.04 -10.19 10.60
C ALA A 89 -0.97 -9.99 11.69
N GLU A 90 -0.94 -10.82 12.74
CA GLU A 90 0.20 -10.84 13.66
C GLU A 90 1.47 -11.24 12.88
N GLN A 91 2.34 -10.26 12.66
CA GLN A 91 3.69 -10.36 12.11
C GLN A 91 3.81 -10.82 10.64
N VAL A 92 3.26 -10.06 9.69
CA VAL A 92 3.91 -10.02 8.36
C VAL A 92 4.99 -8.94 8.40
N ASP A 93 6.19 -9.39 8.76
CA ASP A 93 7.41 -8.60 8.73
C ASP A 93 7.62 -8.03 7.31
N THR A 94 7.22 -6.79 7.10
CA THR A 94 7.41 -6.06 5.83
C THR A 94 8.89 -5.86 5.48
N SER A 95 9.82 -6.35 6.30
CA SER A 95 11.26 -6.23 6.12
C SER A 95 11.85 -7.19 5.08
N HIS A 96 11.11 -8.19 4.57
CA HIS A 96 11.72 -9.23 3.71
C HIS A 96 11.72 -8.97 2.20
N SER A 97 11.20 -7.84 1.70
CA SER A 97 11.15 -7.59 0.24
C SER A 97 12.21 -6.58 -0.26
N LEU A 98 13.43 -6.62 0.28
CA LEU A 98 14.62 -5.99 -0.30
C LEU A 98 15.88 -6.85 -0.02
N ARG A 99 15.94 -8.08 -0.54
CA ARG A 99 17.22 -8.77 -0.75
C ARG A 99 17.55 -8.78 -2.23
N VAL A 100 18.36 -7.82 -2.65
CA VAL A 100 19.12 -7.90 -3.91
C VAL A 100 20.21 -8.97 -3.69
N PRO A 101 20.37 -9.97 -4.58
CA PRO A 101 21.47 -10.92 -4.46
C PRO A 101 22.79 -10.20 -4.72
N VAL A 102 23.72 -10.30 -3.77
CA VAL A 102 25.11 -9.87 -3.94
C VAL A 102 25.80 -10.91 -4.84
N PRO A 103 26.42 -10.53 -5.97
CA PRO A 103 27.19 -11.47 -6.78
C PRO A 103 28.46 -11.87 -6.04
N ALA A 104 28.78 -13.16 -6.08
CA ALA A 104 30.02 -13.70 -5.55
C ALA A 104 31.20 -13.21 -6.40
N GLU A 105 32.17 -12.57 -5.75
CA GLU A 105 33.54 -12.43 -6.26
C GLU A 105 34.38 -13.64 -5.86
#